data_AF-A0AAU0NI01-F1
#
_entry.id   AF-A0AAU0NI01-F1
#
_cell.length_a   1.000
_cell.length_b   1.000
_cell.length_c   1.000
_cell.angle_alpha   90.00
_cell.angle_beta   90.00
_cell.angle_gamma   90.00
#
_symmetry.space_group_name_H-M   'P 1'
#
loop_
_entity.id
_entity.type
_entity.pdbx_description
1 polymer ?
#
loop_
_entity_poly.entity_id
_entity_poly.type
_entity_poly.pdbx_seq_one_letter_code
_entity_poly.pdbx_strand_id
1 'polypeptide(L)'
;MGFFDSLVSAGKAAGKAMTDAVTKKQLEQWDKMERASESRLIDFYKQNNTSERSNASNRALALAAINNQNQYKARELLRNDEDAKRALTRLREKISLEEGRSADGLRDSIDRLIK
;
A
#
# COMPACT_ATOMS: atom_id res chain seq x y z
N MET A 1 -33.49 11.00 22.64
CA MET A 1 -32.35 11.13 21.71
C MET A 1 -31.56 9.81 21.75
N GLY A 2 -31.54 8.99 20.70
CA GLY A 2 -30.87 7.68 20.82
C GLY A 2 -30.77 6.81 19.56
N PHE A 3 -31.58 7.06 18.54
CA PHE A 3 -31.51 6.32 17.28
C PHE A 3 -30.40 6.81 16.34
N PHE A 4 -30.18 8.13 16.27
CA PHE A 4 -29.12 8.71 15.43
C PHE A 4 -27.70 8.49 15.98
N ASP A 5 -27.53 8.44 17.30
CA ASP A 5 -26.22 8.23 17.93
C ASP A 5 -25.73 6.77 17.77
N SER A 6 -26.66 5.81 17.81
CA SER A 6 -26.36 4.40 17.56
C SER A 6 -26.07 4.12 16.08
N LEU A 7 -26.72 4.80 15.13
CA LEU A 7 -26.41 4.72 13.68
C LEU A 7 -25.05 5.34 13.33
N VAL A 8 -24.71 6.48 13.93
CA VAL A 8 -23.40 7.13 13.74
C VAL A 8 -22.30 6.30 14.41
N SER A 9 -22.54 5.72 15.59
CA SER A 9 -21.56 4.84 16.23
C SER A 9 -21.39 3.52 15.48
N ALA A 10 -22.47 2.94 14.95
CA ALA A 10 -22.43 1.74 14.11
C ALA A 10 -21.73 2.02 12.78
N GLY A 11 -21.96 3.19 12.16
CA GLY A 11 -21.24 3.64 10.97
C GLY A 11 -19.74 3.87 11.21
N LYS A 12 -19.37 4.45 12.36
CA LYS A 12 -17.96 4.59 12.78
C LYS A 12 -17.30 3.23 13.07
N ALA A 13 -18.01 2.33 13.75
CA ALA A 13 -17.50 0.99 14.06
C ALA A 13 -17.35 0.13 12.78
N ALA A 14 -18.33 0.17 11.88
CA ALA A 14 -18.26 -0.51 10.57
C ALA A 14 -17.17 0.10 9.67
N GLY A 15 -17.03 1.44 9.67
CA GLY A 15 -15.98 2.13 8.92
C GLY A 15 -14.57 1.80 9.44
N LYS A 16 -14.40 1.70 10.76
CA LYS A 16 -13.14 1.26 11.38
C LYS A 16 -12.84 -0.20 11.02
N ALA A 17 -13.80 -1.11 11.20
CA ALA A 17 -13.63 -2.52 10.86
C ALA A 17 -13.32 -2.76 9.37
N MET A 18 -13.96 -2.01 8.45
CA MET A 18 -13.62 -2.07 7.02
C MET A 18 -12.22 -1.53 6.74
N THR A 19 -11.82 -0.44 7.39
CA THR A 19 -10.48 0.13 7.24
C THR A 19 -9.41 -0.86 7.71
N ASP A 20 -9.60 -1.46 8.88
CA ASP A 20 -8.70 -2.46 9.46
C ASP A 20 -8.58 -3.69 8.56
N ALA A 21 -9.70 -4.17 7.98
CA ALA A 21 -9.69 -5.30 7.06
C ALA A 21 -8.92 -5.01 5.75
N VAL A 22 -9.06 -3.80 5.20
CA VAL A 22 -8.33 -3.38 4.00
C VAL A 22 -6.84 -3.24 4.30
N THR A 23 -6.48 -2.61 5.42
CA THR A 23 -5.08 -2.45 5.83
C THR A 23 -4.43 -3.80 6.07
N LYS A 24 -5.11 -4.72 6.76
CA LYS A 24 -4.62 -6.08 6.97
C LYS A 24 -4.39 -6.82 5.66
N LYS A 25 -5.31 -6.72 4.70
CA LYS A 25 -5.13 -7.31 3.37
C LYS A 25 -3.92 -6.73 2.63
N GLN A 26 -3.67 -5.43 2.76
CA GLN A 26 -2.49 -4.78 2.18
C GLN A 26 -1.20 -5.27 2.84
N LEU A 27 -1.18 -5.48 4.15
CA LEU A 27 -0.03 -6.04 4.87
C LEU A 27 0.21 -7.52 4.49
N GLU A 28 -0.83 -8.33 4.35
CA GLU A 28 -0.70 -9.71 3.87
C GLU A 28 -0.17 -9.77 2.42
N GLN A 29 -0.59 -8.82 1.58
CA GLN A 29 -0.09 -8.70 0.22
C GLN A 29 1.36 -8.22 0.20
N TRP A 30 1.71 -7.28 1.08
CA TRP A 30 3.08 -6.85 1.30
C TRP A 30 4.00 -8.03 1.66
N ASP A 31 3.63 -8.86 2.63
CA ASP A 31 4.44 -10.01 3.05
C ASP A 31 4.75 -10.98 1.90
N LYS A 32 3.80 -11.12 0.97
CA LYS A 32 3.98 -11.94 -0.24
C LYS A 32 4.90 -11.26 -1.25
N MET A 33 4.79 -9.95 -1.40
CA MET A 33 5.58 -9.17 -2.35
C MET A 33 7.02 -8.97 -1.89
N GLU A 34 7.24 -8.72 -0.61
CA GLU A 34 8.58 -8.57 -0.04
C GLU A 34 9.48 -9.78 -0.34
N ARG A 35 8.88 -10.97 -0.39
CA ARG A 35 9.56 -12.25 -0.68
C ARG A 35 9.60 -12.63 -2.16
N ALA A 36 8.91 -11.89 -3.02
CA ALA A 36 8.87 -12.16 -4.46
C ALA A 36 10.16 -11.66 -5.13
N SER A 37 10.52 -12.23 -6.29
CA SER A 37 11.67 -11.75 -7.05
C SER A 37 11.42 -10.40 -7.70
N GLU A 38 12.48 -9.58 -7.81
CA GLU A 38 12.80 -8.66 -8.92
C GLU A 38 11.77 -8.66 -10.06
N SER A 39 11.97 -9.63 -10.94
CA SER A 39 11.19 -9.82 -12.17
C SER A 39 9.69 -9.89 -11.93
N ARG A 40 9.27 -10.66 -10.93
CA ARG A 40 7.85 -10.87 -10.62
C ARG A 40 7.18 -9.59 -10.11
N LEU A 41 7.92 -8.77 -9.36
CA LEU A 41 7.43 -7.49 -8.88
C LEU A 41 7.29 -6.48 -10.03
N ILE A 42 8.25 -6.45 -10.94
CA ILE A 42 8.19 -5.61 -12.15
C ILE A 42 7.01 -6.03 -13.04
N ASP A 43 6.82 -7.33 -13.26
CA ASP A 43 5.71 -7.84 -14.06
C ASP A 43 4.37 -7.50 -13.42
N PHE A 44 4.26 -7.66 -12.09
CA PHE A 44 3.08 -7.26 -11.35
C PHE A 44 2.81 -5.75 -11.46
N TYR A 45 3.85 -4.91 -11.36
CA TYR A 45 3.72 -3.47 -11.56
C TYR A 45 3.17 -3.15 -12.96
N LYS A 46 3.76 -3.74 -14.02
CA LYS A 46 3.34 -3.52 -15.41
C LYS A 46 1.91 -3.98 -15.65
N GLN A 47 1.50 -5.15 -15.12
CA GLN A 47 0.13 -5.66 -15.24
C GLN A 47 -0.91 -4.76 -14.57
N ASN A 48 -0.51 -3.96 -13.58
CA ASN A 48 -1.37 -2.98 -12.91
C ASN A 48 -1.17 -1.56 -13.46
N ASN A 49 -0.39 -1.40 -14.53
CA ASN A 49 -0.10 -0.14 -15.22
C ASN A 49 -0.53 -0.19 -16.69
N THR A 50 -1.72 -0.72 -16.96
CA THR A 50 -2.31 -0.76 -18.31
C THR A 50 -3.60 0.05 -18.34
N SER A 51 -4.02 0.46 -19.54
CA SER A 51 -5.28 1.19 -19.74
C SER A 51 -6.50 0.38 -19.29
N GLU A 52 -6.43 -0.94 -19.37
CA GLU A 52 -7.51 -1.86 -19.01
C GLU A 52 -7.53 -2.21 -17.52
N ARG A 53 -6.37 -2.18 -16.85
CA ARG A 53 -6.21 -2.60 -15.46
C ARG A 53 -5.21 -1.70 -14.73
N SER A 54 -5.58 -0.44 -14.53
CA SER A 54 -4.80 0.52 -13.73
C SER A 54 -5.17 0.42 -12.25
N ASN A 55 -4.22 0.00 -11.40
CA ASN A 55 -4.41 -0.01 -9.95
C ASN A 55 -3.19 0.58 -9.22
N ALA A 56 -3.33 1.85 -8.85
CA ALA A 56 -2.27 2.61 -8.17
C ALA A 56 -1.83 2.01 -6.82
N SER A 57 -2.75 1.37 -6.06
CA SER A 57 -2.39 0.75 -4.78
C SER A 57 -1.53 -0.50 -4.95
N ASN A 58 -1.85 -1.32 -5.96
CA ASN A 58 -1.04 -2.47 -6.32
C ASN A 58 0.33 -2.04 -6.86
N ARG A 59 0.38 -1.02 -7.70
CA ARG A 59 1.64 -0.45 -8.19
C ARG A 59 2.48 0.12 -7.06
N ALA A 60 1.88 0.85 -6.12
CA ALA A 60 2.54 1.36 -4.92
C ALA A 60 3.18 0.23 -4.10
N LEU A 61 2.43 -0.83 -3.78
CA LEU A 61 2.96 -1.98 -3.06
C LEU A 61 4.12 -2.66 -3.80
N ALA A 62 4.00 -2.80 -5.13
CA ALA A 62 5.07 -3.35 -5.95
C ALA A 62 6.33 -2.47 -5.92
N LEU A 63 6.19 -1.15 -6.05
CA LEU A 63 7.31 -0.22 -5.98
C LEU A 63 7.98 -0.25 -4.61
N ALA A 64 7.22 -0.32 -3.52
CA ALA A 64 7.76 -0.51 -2.17
C ALA A 64 8.54 -1.83 -2.06
N ALA A 65 8.08 -2.92 -2.68
CA ALA A 65 8.78 -4.19 -2.62
C ALA A 65 10.05 -4.18 -3.49
N ILE A 66 9.99 -3.59 -4.70
CA ILE A 66 11.15 -3.42 -5.59
C ILE A 66 12.22 -2.58 -4.88
N ASN A 67 11.83 -1.55 -4.13
CA ASN A 67 12.77 -0.68 -3.42
C ASN A 67 13.70 -1.43 -2.46
N ASN A 68 13.24 -2.54 -1.86
CA ASN A 68 14.07 -3.38 -0.98
C ASN A 68 15.17 -4.16 -1.74
N GLN A 69 15.01 -4.37 -3.05
CA GLN A 69 15.93 -5.16 -3.88
C GLN A 69 16.74 -4.26 -4.82
N ASN A 70 16.09 -3.26 -5.42
CA ASN A 70 16.64 -2.36 -6.41
C ASN A 70 16.02 -0.95 -6.28
N GLN A 71 16.57 -0.17 -5.35
CA GLN A 71 16.12 1.20 -5.06
C GLN A 71 16.18 2.12 -6.29
N TYR A 72 17.22 1.99 -7.13
CA TYR A 72 17.34 2.80 -8.35
C TYR A 72 16.16 2.55 -9.29
N LYS A 73 15.81 1.29 -9.51
CA LYS A 73 14.70 0.93 -10.40
C LYS A 73 13.34 1.38 -9.85
N ALA A 74 13.12 1.20 -8.55
CA ALA A 74 11.90 1.68 -7.90
C ALA A 74 11.72 3.19 -8.06
N ARG A 75 12.80 3.97 -7.87
CA ARG A 75 12.79 5.43 -8.05
C ARG A 75 12.56 5.85 -9.51
N GLU A 76 13.18 5.16 -10.47
CA GLU A 76 12.96 5.40 -11.90
C GLU A 76 11.49 5.22 -12.28
N LEU A 77 10.87 4.12 -11.84
CA LEU A 77 9.46 3.84 -12.12
C LEU A 77 8.54 4.84 -11.43
N LEU A 78 8.82 5.17 -10.16
CA LEU A 78 8.01 6.11 -9.37
C LEU A 78 7.98 7.52 -9.96
N ARG A 79 9.07 7.99 -10.57
CA ARG A 79 9.14 9.32 -11.23
C ARG A 79 8.11 9.48 -12.34
N ASN A 80 7.67 8.39 -12.96
CA ASN A 80 6.72 8.38 -14.05
C ASN A 80 5.30 7.97 -13.60
N ASP A 81 5.07 7.73 -12.31
CA ASP A 81 3.80 7.21 -11.77
C ASP A 81 3.34 7.99 -10.53
N GLU A 82 2.83 9.20 -10.79
CA GLU A 82 2.31 10.10 -9.76
C GLU A 82 1.13 9.51 -8.98
N ASP A 83 0.33 8.65 -9.61
CA ASP A 83 -0.78 7.97 -8.94
C ASP A 83 -0.27 6.94 -7.92
N ALA A 84 0.74 6.15 -8.28
CA ALA A 84 1.39 5.24 -7.33
C ALA A 84 2.09 6.02 -6.21
N LYS A 85 2.69 7.17 -6.51
CA LYS A 85 3.28 8.06 -5.49
C LYS A 85 2.25 8.54 -4.47
N ARG A 86 1.10 9.04 -4.94
CA ARG A 86 -0.02 9.42 -4.06
C ARG A 86 -0.54 8.22 -3.26
N ALA A 87 -0.62 7.05 -3.87
CA ALA A 87 -1.04 5.83 -3.18
C ALA A 87 -0.03 5.39 -2.10
N LEU A 88 1.28 5.53 -2.34
CA LEU A 88 2.32 5.27 -1.35
C LEU A 88 2.21 6.21 -0.14
N THR A 89 2.01 7.51 -0.37
CA THR A 89 1.81 8.48 0.72
C THR A 89 0.58 8.14 1.57
N ARG A 90 -0.56 7.86 0.93
CA ARG A 90 -1.79 7.43 1.63
C ARG A 90 -1.60 6.12 2.38
N LEU A 91 -0.86 5.17 1.79
CA LEU A 91 -0.56 3.89 2.43
C LEU A 91 0.29 4.11 3.68
N ARG A 92 1.32 4.96 3.60
CA ARG A 92 2.18 5.32 4.74
C ARG A 92 1.41 5.95 5.89
N GLU A 93 0.45 6.82 5.59
CA GLU A 93 -0.44 7.42 6.58
C GLU A 93 -1.33 6.36 7.24
N LYS A 94 -1.93 5.46 6.44
CA LYS A 94 -2.80 4.39 6.95
C LYS A 94 -2.08 3.43 7.90
N ILE A 95 -0.87 3.01 7.55
CA ILE A 95 -0.09 2.07 8.36
C ILE A 95 0.70 2.75 9.50
N SER A 96 0.50 4.05 9.72
CA SER A 96 1.27 4.81 10.72
C SER A 96 1.02 4.35 12.15
N LEU A 97 -0.18 3.85 12.43
CA LEU A 97 -0.60 3.34 13.74
C LEU A 97 -0.62 1.80 13.79
N GLU A 98 -0.28 1.14 12.69
CA GLU A 98 -0.25 -0.33 12.62
C GLU A 98 1.05 -0.84 13.25
N GLU A 99 0.92 -1.74 14.21
CA GLU A 99 2.05 -2.38 14.88
C GLU A 99 2.45 -3.68 14.17
N GLY A 100 3.73 -4.04 14.27
CA GLY A 100 4.25 -5.32 13.83
C GLY A 100 5.21 -5.23 12.64
N ARG A 101 5.97 -6.32 12.46
CA ARG A 101 7.10 -6.40 11.53
C ARG A 101 6.76 -6.02 10.10
N SER A 102 5.60 -6.45 9.61
CA SER A 102 5.15 -6.16 8.24
C SER A 102 4.86 -4.68 8.04
N ALA A 103 4.21 -4.04 9.01
CA ALA A 103 3.93 -2.61 8.98
C ALA A 103 5.22 -1.80 9.09
N ASP A 104 6.13 -2.17 10.00
CA ASP A 104 7.45 -1.53 10.13
C ASP A 104 8.27 -1.64 8.84
N GLY A 105 8.37 -2.83 8.25
CA GLY A 105 9.12 -3.06 7.01
C GLY A 105 8.53 -2.31 5.81
N LEU A 106 7.20 -2.25 5.72
CA LEU A 106 6.53 -1.47 4.68
C LEU A 106 6.74 0.04 4.89
N ARG A 107 6.64 0.54 6.14
CA ARG A 107 6.91 1.96 6.47
C ARG A 107 8.33 2.34 6.07
N ASP A 108 9.32 1.56 6.48
CA ASP A 108 10.73 1.81 6.18
C ASP A 108 10.99 1.82 4.67
N SER A 109 10.41 0.87 3.93
CA SER A 109 10.57 0.85 2.48
C SER A 109 9.95 2.09 1.82
N ILE A 110 8.73 2.47 2.19
CA ILE A 110 8.08 3.66 1.64
C ILE A 110 8.91 4.92 1.95
N ASP A 111 9.37 5.06 3.19
CA ASP A 111 10.13 6.23 3.64
C ASP A 111 11.46 6.36 2.88
N ARG A 112 12.14 5.25 2.55
CA ARG A 112 13.37 5.24 1.72
C ARG A 112 13.12 5.53 0.24
N LEU A 113 11.91 5.25 -0.24
CA LEU A 113 11.53 5.43 -1.63
C LEU A 113 11.09 6.88 -1.91
N ILE A 114 10.38 7.50 -0.97
CA ILE A 114 9.85 8.86 -1.11
C ILE A 114 10.85 9.94 -0.67
N LYS A 115 11.75 9.65 0.27
CA LYS A 115 12.88 10.54 0.62
C LYS A 115 13.98 10.50 -0.43
#